data_AF-A0A2G6CNX7-F1
#
_entry.id   AF-A0A2G6CNX7-F1
#
_cell.length_a   1.000
_cell.length_b   1.000
_cell.length_c   1.000
_cell.angle_alpha   90.00
_cell.angle_beta   90.00
_cell.angle_gamma   90.00
#
_symmetry.space_group_name_H-M   'P 1'
#
loop_
_entity.id
_entity.type
_entity.pdbx_description
1 polymer ?
#
loop_
_entity_poly.entity_id
_entity_poly.type
_entity_poly.pdbx_seq_one_letter_code
_entity_poly.pdbx_strand_id
1 'polypeptide(L)'
;TAPKATKAKAGASLKRDPKAKPENKTPAVKTPAVKKPAAKTPAATTTAVKPTGGVKPAEKKPAEKKPAVKKPAAKPGASPASKPGVTIKPGVKKAEPPKKVLKKTYFKGNKATNELMTSLAKLRALRSLGKLGKDKLDEFGLTKSTSTLTLKSGSTTRTFIIGDRTYGNTDYYLQDKADQRVYVVRARPLSDMRYAEFRLMDRDLTPFPPTDVEKVVLVGKGKSRTLYQLNRRTQSKAFWADEKDAKRGKELHRSWIGKLKRLRALEYTRPGQAPKGLRPLLEVRYFGRGKRLGTVTLLAEQTLVPGTVAAVPKGAQTYYAKSDNTRVPVKLSKTLAAELAKDIDKVMN
;
A
#
# COMPACT_ATOMS: atom_id res chain seq x y z
N THR A 1 75.09 1.67 -15.86
CA THR A 1 75.53 0.40 -15.25
C THR A 1 74.32 -0.32 -14.70
N ALA A 2 73.87 -1.37 -15.39
CA ALA A 2 72.74 -2.21 -15.03
C ALA A 2 73.23 -3.56 -14.50
N PRO A 3 72.42 -4.28 -13.70
CA PRO A 3 72.39 -5.74 -13.76
C PRO A 3 70.97 -6.20 -14.13
N LYS A 4 70.76 -6.70 -15.35
CA LYS A 4 70.84 -8.12 -15.77
C LYS A 4 69.78 -9.03 -15.16
N ALA A 5 68.83 -9.37 -16.03
CA ALA A 5 67.89 -10.48 -15.96
C ALA A 5 68.60 -11.84 -15.93
N THR A 6 67.97 -12.81 -15.27
CA THR A 6 68.25 -14.24 -15.43
C THR A 6 67.03 -14.98 -15.97
N LYS A 7 67.33 -15.86 -16.92
CA LYS A 7 66.45 -16.56 -17.86
C LYS A 7 66.19 -17.99 -17.38
N ALA A 8 65.11 -18.57 -17.87
CA ALA A 8 64.58 -19.91 -17.62
C ALA A 8 65.45 -21.11 -18.08
N LYS A 9 65.16 -22.29 -17.49
CA LYS A 9 65.15 -23.66 -18.10
C LYS A 9 64.41 -24.58 -17.09
N ALA A 10 63.27 -25.21 -17.38
CA ALA A 10 62.95 -26.29 -18.31
C ALA A 10 63.51 -27.67 -17.90
N GLY A 11 62.62 -28.67 -17.72
CA GLY A 11 62.97 -30.09 -17.93
C GLY A 11 62.19 -31.14 -17.10
N ALA A 12 61.63 -32.13 -17.81
CA ALA A 12 61.08 -33.44 -17.40
C ALA A 12 59.65 -33.46 -16.81
N SER A 13 58.58 -33.72 -17.59
CA SER A 13 58.16 -34.98 -18.27
C SER A 13 58.00 -36.19 -17.34
N LEU A 14 56.75 -36.56 -17.06
CA LEU A 14 56.34 -37.95 -16.84
C LEU A 14 54.99 -38.22 -17.51
N LYS A 15 54.94 -39.43 -18.07
CA LYS A 15 54.15 -39.88 -19.20
C LYS A 15 52.70 -40.20 -18.83
N ARG A 16 51.81 -39.98 -19.80
CA ARG A 16 50.47 -40.58 -19.88
C ARG A 16 50.59 -41.94 -20.57
N ASP A 17 49.73 -42.89 -20.19
CA ASP A 17 48.89 -43.75 -21.06
C ASP A 17 48.32 -44.94 -20.21
N PRO A 18 47.30 -45.69 -20.65
CA PRO A 18 45.89 -45.27 -20.62
C PRO A 18 44.94 -46.42 -20.15
N LYS A 19 43.62 -46.18 -20.27
CA LYS A 19 42.57 -47.18 -20.58
C LYS A 19 41.86 -47.90 -19.42
N ALA A 20 40.65 -47.43 -19.09
CA ALA A 20 39.49 -48.31 -18.84
C ALA A 20 38.18 -47.54 -19.08
N LYS A 21 37.29 -48.11 -19.90
CA LYS A 21 35.94 -47.64 -20.27
C LYS A 21 34.94 -47.88 -19.11
N PRO A 22 33.73 -47.29 -19.15
CA PRO A 22 32.86 -47.14 -18.00
C PRO A 22 31.92 -48.34 -17.82
N GLU A 23 31.74 -48.78 -16.57
CA GLU A 23 30.64 -49.67 -16.18
C GLU A 23 29.47 -48.87 -15.61
N ASN A 24 28.34 -49.12 -16.24
CA ASN A 24 27.00 -48.69 -15.91
C ASN A 24 26.50 -49.40 -14.65
N LYS A 25 26.26 -48.67 -13.55
CA LYS A 25 25.47 -49.15 -12.41
C LYS A 25 24.47 -48.09 -11.96
N THR A 26 23.24 -48.28 -12.40
CA THR A 26 22.02 -47.63 -11.94
C THR A 26 21.82 -47.87 -10.44
N PRO A 27 21.67 -46.85 -9.59
CA PRO A 27 21.18 -47.05 -8.23
C PRO A 27 19.65 -47.17 -8.24
N ALA A 28 19.16 -48.37 -7.91
CA ALA A 28 17.76 -48.63 -7.63
C ALA A 28 17.30 -47.87 -6.38
N VAL A 29 16.51 -46.82 -6.56
CA VAL A 29 15.81 -46.15 -5.46
C VAL A 29 14.50 -46.90 -5.20
N LYS A 30 14.48 -47.64 -4.09
CA LYS A 30 13.30 -48.28 -3.52
C LYS A 30 12.30 -47.21 -3.10
N THR A 31 11.13 -47.22 -3.72
CA THR A 31 9.92 -46.48 -3.32
C THR A 31 9.41 -47.02 -1.98
N PRO A 32 9.28 -46.19 -0.92
CA PRO A 32 8.51 -46.57 0.25
C PRO A 32 7.01 -46.43 -0.05
N ALA A 33 6.30 -47.55 0.00
CA ALA A 33 4.84 -47.57 0.00
C ALA A 33 4.30 -46.89 1.27
N VAL A 34 3.77 -45.68 1.13
CA VAL A 34 3.01 -45.03 2.21
C VAL A 34 1.53 -45.33 2.02
N LYS A 35 1.02 -46.12 2.96
CA LYS A 35 -0.39 -46.48 3.12
C LYS A 35 -1.29 -45.23 3.17
N LYS A 36 -2.32 -45.26 2.33
CA LYS A 36 -3.50 -44.39 2.34
C LYS A 36 -4.22 -44.48 3.70
N PRO A 37 -4.34 -43.40 4.50
CA PRO A 37 -5.27 -43.38 5.62
C PRO A 37 -6.68 -43.18 5.08
N ALA A 38 -7.57 -44.11 5.42
CA ALA A 38 -8.99 -44.07 5.14
C ALA A 38 -9.64 -42.83 5.76
N ALA A 39 -10.51 -42.19 4.99
CA ALA A 39 -11.43 -41.17 5.47
C ALA A 39 -12.36 -41.79 6.52
N LYS A 40 -12.32 -41.29 7.75
CA LYS A 40 -13.36 -41.49 8.76
C LYS A 40 -14.11 -40.19 8.94
N THR A 41 -15.33 -40.18 8.41
CA THR A 41 -16.40 -39.22 8.65
C THR A 41 -16.72 -39.20 10.16
N PRO A 42 -16.77 -38.04 10.84
CA PRO A 42 -17.38 -37.96 12.15
C PRO A 42 -18.90 -38.01 12.00
N ALA A 43 -19.51 -39.07 12.52
CA ALA A 43 -20.94 -39.21 12.67
C ALA A 43 -21.47 -38.15 13.66
N ALA A 44 -22.59 -37.54 13.30
CA ALA A 44 -23.38 -36.67 14.17
C ALA A 44 -24.04 -37.52 15.26
N THR A 45 -23.67 -37.28 16.52
CA THR A 45 -24.40 -37.80 17.68
C THR A 45 -25.51 -36.83 18.05
N THR A 46 -26.72 -37.18 17.62
CA THR A 46 -27.98 -36.68 18.17
C THR A 46 -28.26 -37.40 19.49
N THR A 47 -28.17 -36.70 20.62
CA THR A 47 -28.80 -37.16 21.87
C THR A 47 -30.13 -36.44 22.04
N ALA A 48 -31.21 -37.20 21.81
CA ALA A 48 -32.56 -36.89 22.22
C ALA A 48 -32.73 -37.19 23.72
N VAL A 49 -33.38 -36.28 24.45
CA VAL A 49 -33.95 -36.54 25.77
C VAL A 49 -35.46 -36.32 25.66
N LYS A 50 -36.21 -37.36 26.06
CA LYS A 50 -37.69 -37.44 26.09
C LYS A 50 -38.28 -36.58 27.24
N PRO A 51 -39.58 -36.24 27.19
CA PRO A 51 -40.20 -35.16 27.94
C PRO A 51 -40.80 -35.62 29.28
N THR A 52 -40.92 -34.70 30.23
CA THR A 52 -41.86 -34.82 31.36
C THR A 52 -42.75 -33.58 31.40
N GLY A 53 -44.03 -33.85 31.65
CA GLY A 53 -45.16 -32.98 31.36
C GLY A 53 -45.33 -31.77 32.27
N GLY A 54 -46.36 -31.01 31.93
CA GLY A 54 -46.52 -29.61 32.28
C GLY A 54 -47.25 -29.33 33.58
N VAL A 55 -47.11 -28.07 34.00
CA VAL A 55 -48.13 -27.32 34.74
C VAL A 55 -48.08 -25.88 34.19
N LYS A 56 -49.22 -25.42 33.65
CA LYS A 56 -49.61 -24.03 33.32
C LYS A 56 -50.35 -23.50 34.57
N PRO A 57 -50.38 -22.21 35.00
CA PRO A 57 -50.52 -20.96 34.23
C PRO A 57 -49.60 -19.82 34.77
N ALA A 58 -49.53 -18.56 34.32
CA ALA A 58 -50.52 -17.63 33.77
C ALA A 58 -49.82 -16.48 32.99
N GLU A 59 -50.58 -15.83 32.12
CA GLU A 59 -50.22 -14.65 31.34
C GLU A 59 -49.73 -13.47 32.18
N LYS A 60 -48.60 -12.86 31.78
CA LYS A 60 -48.37 -11.41 31.91
C LYS A 60 -47.58 -10.89 30.71
N LYS A 61 -48.29 -10.10 29.90
CA LYS A 61 -47.85 -9.37 28.71
C LYS A 61 -46.84 -8.27 29.08
N PRO A 62 -45.60 -8.25 28.54
CA PRO A 62 -44.72 -7.10 28.70
C PRO A 62 -45.04 -6.04 27.63
N ALA A 63 -45.30 -4.82 28.11
CA ALA A 63 -45.64 -3.66 27.31
C ALA A 63 -44.48 -3.21 26.39
N GLU A 64 -44.82 -2.97 25.12
CA GLU A 64 -44.05 -2.20 24.15
C GLU A 64 -43.74 -0.79 24.69
N LYS A 65 -42.46 -0.47 24.87
CA LYS A 65 -41.99 0.92 24.99
C LYS A 65 -41.33 1.34 23.67
N LYS A 66 -42.09 2.07 22.85
CA LYS A 66 -41.60 2.85 21.71
C LYS A 66 -40.62 3.93 22.18
N PRO A 67 -39.46 4.12 21.53
CA PRO A 67 -38.65 5.32 21.70
C PRO A 67 -39.30 6.51 20.98
N ALA A 68 -39.47 7.61 21.71
CA ALA A 68 -40.06 8.86 21.24
C ALA A 68 -39.18 9.56 20.21
N VAL A 69 -39.77 9.85 19.05
CA VAL A 69 -39.25 10.71 17.99
C VAL A 69 -39.54 12.17 18.37
N LYS A 70 -38.49 12.98 18.62
CA LYS A 70 -38.61 14.44 18.64
C LYS A 70 -38.19 15.01 17.29
N LYS A 71 -39.19 15.48 16.55
CA LYS A 71 -39.09 16.29 15.33
C LYS A 71 -39.17 17.77 15.72
N PRO A 72 -38.22 18.64 15.32
CA PRO A 72 -38.47 20.07 15.33
C PRO A 72 -39.18 20.50 14.04
N ALA A 73 -40.27 21.24 14.21
CA ALA A 73 -41.07 21.87 13.16
C ALA A 73 -40.37 23.11 12.58
N ALA A 74 -40.83 23.53 11.41
CA ALA A 74 -40.30 24.65 10.63
C ALA A 74 -41.27 25.86 10.60
N LYS A 75 -40.68 27.02 10.25
CA LYS A 75 -41.23 28.29 9.73
C LYS A 75 -41.75 29.35 10.74
N PRO A 76 -41.82 30.65 10.37
CA PRO A 76 -40.97 31.46 9.46
C PRO A 76 -40.64 32.90 9.97
N GLY A 77 -39.57 33.49 9.43
CA GLY A 77 -39.41 34.92 9.06
C GLY A 77 -39.56 36.05 10.11
N ALA A 78 -38.46 36.73 10.42
CA ALA A 78 -38.43 38.18 10.61
C ALA A 78 -36.98 38.72 10.47
N SER A 79 -36.87 39.82 9.74
CA SER A 79 -35.65 40.50 9.26
C SER A 79 -34.91 41.27 10.37
N PRO A 80 -33.57 41.36 10.37
CA PRO A 80 -32.86 42.48 10.98
C PRO A 80 -32.36 43.48 9.92
N ALA A 81 -32.66 44.73 10.21
CA ALA A 81 -32.41 45.93 9.44
C ALA A 81 -30.95 46.14 8.98
N SER A 82 -30.86 46.65 7.75
CA SER A 82 -30.06 47.79 7.28
C SER A 82 -28.80 48.19 8.06
N LYS A 83 -27.63 47.91 7.46
CA LYS A 83 -26.40 48.69 7.70
C LYS A 83 -26.38 49.92 6.79
N PRO A 84 -25.97 51.11 7.25
CA PRO A 84 -25.50 52.16 6.36
C PRO A 84 -24.01 51.98 6.03
N GLY A 85 -23.70 52.02 4.74
CA GLY A 85 -22.53 52.71 4.19
C GLY A 85 -21.16 52.04 4.30
N VAL A 86 -20.79 51.25 3.30
CA VAL A 86 -19.39 51.20 2.82
C VAL A 86 -19.40 51.27 1.30
N THR A 87 -18.87 52.39 0.79
CA THR A 87 -18.63 52.72 -0.61
C THR A 87 -17.73 51.67 -1.26
N ILE A 88 -18.23 50.93 -2.26
CA ILE A 88 -17.43 49.99 -3.05
C ILE A 88 -17.02 50.69 -4.35
N LYS A 89 -15.72 50.93 -4.53
CA LYS A 89 -15.13 51.35 -5.80
C LYS A 89 -15.31 50.22 -6.85
N PRO A 90 -15.79 50.51 -8.07
CA PRO A 90 -15.90 49.50 -9.12
C PRO A 90 -14.54 49.28 -9.78
N GLY A 91 -14.01 48.06 -9.70
CA GLY A 91 -12.80 47.70 -10.46
C GLY A 91 -11.99 46.53 -9.90
N VAL A 92 -12.59 45.35 -9.71
CA VAL A 92 -11.81 44.11 -9.56
C VAL A 92 -12.22 43.17 -10.69
N LYS A 93 -11.34 43.07 -11.70
CA LYS A 93 -11.39 42.04 -12.75
C LYS A 93 -11.52 40.68 -12.08
N LYS A 94 -12.56 39.94 -12.46
CA LYS A 94 -12.80 38.54 -12.10
C LYS A 94 -11.53 37.75 -12.41
N ALA A 95 -10.79 37.38 -11.37
CA ALA A 95 -9.60 36.55 -11.50
C ALA A 95 -10.00 35.26 -12.22
N GLU A 96 -9.29 34.95 -13.31
CA GLU A 96 -9.45 33.66 -13.99
C GLU A 96 -9.24 32.53 -12.97
N PRO A 97 -10.11 31.50 -12.95
CA PRO A 97 -9.92 30.37 -12.07
C PRO A 97 -8.56 29.72 -12.37
N PRO A 98 -7.77 29.37 -11.34
CA PRO A 98 -6.43 28.83 -11.54
C PRO A 98 -6.52 27.59 -12.45
N LYS A 99 -5.82 27.66 -13.59
CA LYS A 99 -5.69 26.53 -14.51
C LYS A 99 -5.27 25.30 -13.71
N LYS A 100 -6.13 24.26 -13.66
CA LYS A 100 -5.83 22.99 -12.99
C LYS A 100 -4.57 22.40 -13.62
N VAL A 101 -3.43 22.57 -12.96
CA VAL A 101 -2.18 21.96 -13.39
C VAL A 101 -2.34 20.45 -13.25
N LEU A 102 -2.23 19.72 -14.35
CA LEU A 102 -2.29 18.25 -14.36
C LEU A 102 -1.12 17.69 -13.54
N LYS A 103 -1.35 17.40 -12.25
CA LYS A 103 -0.38 16.76 -11.38
C LYS A 103 -0.32 15.27 -11.72
N LYS A 104 0.74 14.86 -12.42
CA LYS A 104 1.05 13.43 -12.62
C LYS A 104 1.62 12.85 -11.33
N THR A 105 0.91 11.89 -10.74
CA THR A 105 1.37 11.12 -9.59
C THR A 105 1.82 9.72 -10.02
N TYR A 106 2.76 9.15 -9.28
CA TYR A 106 3.29 7.82 -9.50
C TYR A 106 3.25 7.11 -8.17
N PHE A 107 2.79 5.87 -8.10
CA PHE A 107 2.83 5.07 -6.88
C PHE A 107 2.86 3.59 -7.23
N LYS A 108 3.33 2.77 -6.28
CA LYS A 108 3.18 1.33 -6.38
C LYS A 108 1.73 0.94 -6.13
N GLY A 109 1.19 0.10 -7.00
CA GLY A 109 -0.14 -0.48 -6.85
C GLY A 109 -0.21 -1.52 -5.73
N ASN A 110 -1.27 -1.47 -4.92
CA ASN A 110 -1.63 -2.50 -3.95
C ASN A 110 -2.39 -3.67 -4.61
N LYS A 111 -2.90 -4.60 -3.80
CA LYS A 111 -3.72 -5.73 -4.30
C LYS A 111 -4.93 -5.28 -5.13
N ALA A 112 -5.61 -4.19 -4.75
CA ALA A 112 -6.76 -3.67 -5.48
C ALA A 112 -6.38 -3.16 -6.89
N THR A 113 -5.11 -2.82 -7.12
CA THR A 113 -4.62 -2.51 -8.47
C THR A 113 -4.68 -3.74 -9.38
N ASN A 114 -4.28 -4.92 -8.89
CA ASN A 114 -4.37 -6.15 -9.68
C ASN A 114 -5.83 -6.54 -9.98
N GLU A 115 -6.72 -6.33 -9.01
CA GLU A 115 -8.17 -6.54 -9.19
C GLU A 115 -8.76 -5.55 -10.21
N LEU A 116 -8.36 -4.28 -10.15
CA LEU A 116 -8.73 -3.28 -11.14
C LEU A 116 -8.25 -3.66 -12.53
N MET A 117 -6.98 -4.06 -12.70
CA MET A 117 -6.44 -4.48 -13.99
C MET A 117 -7.18 -5.70 -14.55
N THR A 118 -7.54 -6.66 -13.70
CA THR A 118 -8.37 -7.82 -14.08
C THR A 118 -9.76 -7.39 -14.53
N SER A 119 -10.35 -6.42 -13.84
CA SER A 119 -11.67 -5.87 -14.17
C SER A 119 -11.64 -5.07 -15.48
N LEU A 120 -10.60 -4.27 -15.71
CA LEU A 120 -10.37 -3.54 -16.95
C LEU A 120 -10.12 -4.47 -18.13
N ALA A 121 -9.38 -5.55 -17.94
CA ALA A 121 -9.17 -6.57 -18.99
C ALA A 121 -10.48 -7.24 -19.42
N LYS A 122 -11.47 -7.31 -18.52
CA LYS A 122 -12.81 -7.87 -18.78
C LYS A 122 -13.85 -6.78 -19.06
N LEU A 123 -13.45 -5.51 -19.21
CA LEU A 123 -14.38 -4.42 -19.40
C LEU A 123 -15.14 -4.61 -20.71
N ARG A 124 -16.46 -4.69 -20.60
CA ARG A 124 -17.39 -4.80 -21.73
C ARG A 124 -18.51 -3.79 -21.55
N ALA A 125 -19.04 -3.32 -22.66
CA ALA A 125 -20.27 -2.54 -22.65
C ALA A 125 -21.42 -3.39 -22.10
N LEU A 126 -22.16 -2.85 -21.14
CA LEU A 126 -23.44 -3.41 -20.69
C LEU A 126 -24.52 -3.24 -21.76
N ARG A 127 -24.46 -2.09 -22.44
CA ARG A 127 -25.36 -1.74 -23.53
C ARG A 127 -24.61 -0.89 -24.56
N SER A 128 -24.89 -1.13 -25.84
CA SER A 128 -24.47 -0.25 -26.93
C SER A 128 -25.67 0.62 -27.32
N LEU A 129 -25.48 1.94 -27.34
CA LEU A 129 -26.51 2.91 -27.76
C LEU A 129 -26.29 3.40 -29.20
N GLY A 130 -25.19 3.00 -29.84
CA GLY A 130 -24.87 3.43 -31.21
C GLY A 130 -24.44 4.89 -31.27
N LYS A 131 -24.61 5.52 -32.44
CA LYS A 131 -24.34 6.94 -32.63
C LYS A 131 -25.58 7.73 -32.18
N LEU A 132 -25.37 8.76 -31.38
CA LEU A 132 -26.45 9.57 -30.82
C LEU A 132 -26.39 11.00 -31.39
N GLY A 133 -27.55 11.62 -31.54
CA GLY A 133 -27.66 13.04 -31.87
C GLY A 133 -27.14 13.93 -30.73
N LYS A 134 -26.84 15.19 -31.05
CA LYS A 134 -26.23 16.16 -30.13
C LYS A 134 -27.02 16.32 -28.83
N ASP A 135 -28.35 16.39 -28.90
CA ASP A 135 -29.22 16.53 -27.73
C ASP A 135 -29.03 15.42 -26.70
N LYS A 136 -28.89 14.16 -27.17
CA LYS A 136 -28.64 13.01 -26.31
C LYS A 136 -27.21 12.98 -25.77
N LEU A 137 -26.23 13.45 -26.55
CA LEU A 137 -24.86 13.60 -26.06
C LEU A 137 -24.77 14.66 -24.95
N ASP A 138 -25.51 15.76 -25.09
CA ASP A 138 -25.63 16.82 -24.08
C ASP A 138 -26.35 16.29 -22.82
N GLU A 139 -27.45 15.56 -22.98
CA GLU A 139 -28.19 14.91 -21.88
C GLU A 139 -27.32 13.92 -21.10
N PHE A 140 -26.45 13.18 -21.79
CA PHE A 140 -25.56 12.20 -21.17
C PHE A 140 -24.24 12.80 -20.67
N GLY A 141 -24.08 14.13 -20.72
CA GLY A 141 -22.89 14.83 -20.24
C GLY A 141 -21.62 14.57 -21.08
N LEU A 142 -21.74 14.04 -22.30
CA LEU A 142 -20.61 13.66 -23.14
C LEU A 142 -19.96 14.86 -23.83
N THR A 143 -20.71 15.93 -24.12
CA THR A 143 -20.20 17.15 -24.77
C THR A 143 -19.41 18.05 -23.83
N LYS A 144 -19.79 18.11 -22.55
CA LYS A 144 -19.18 18.96 -21.52
C LYS A 144 -18.08 18.25 -20.74
N SER A 145 -17.90 16.95 -20.96
CA SER A 145 -16.95 16.17 -20.18
C SER A 145 -15.50 16.46 -20.57
N THR A 146 -14.69 16.68 -19.55
CA THR A 146 -13.22 16.76 -19.64
C THR A 146 -12.56 15.43 -19.26
N SER A 147 -13.34 14.44 -18.82
CA SER A 147 -12.85 13.15 -18.37
C SER A 147 -12.73 12.20 -19.56
N THR A 148 -11.55 11.63 -19.74
CA THR A 148 -11.31 10.64 -20.79
C THR A 148 -10.70 9.38 -20.22
N LEU A 149 -11.03 8.24 -20.82
CA LEU A 149 -10.37 6.96 -20.59
C LEU A 149 -9.57 6.64 -21.84
N THR A 150 -8.25 6.52 -21.72
CA THR A 150 -7.41 6.01 -22.81
C THR A 150 -6.89 4.63 -22.44
N LEU A 151 -7.23 3.64 -23.26
CA LEU A 151 -6.77 2.26 -23.12
C LEU A 151 -5.75 1.97 -24.23
N LYS A 152 -4.53 1.61 -23.84
CA LYS A 152 -3.50 1.14 -24.76
C LYS A 152 -3.25 -0.34 -24.48
N SER A 153 -3.50 -1.19 -25.47
CA SER A 153 -3.26 -2.63 -25.42
C SER A 153 -2.47 -3.03 -26.67
N GLY A 154 -1.21 -3.41 -26.49
CA GLY A 154 -0.29 -3.62 -27.61
C GLY A 154 -0.13 -2.36 -28.48
N SER A 155 -0.38 -2.50 -29.78
CA SER A 155 -0.40 -1.41 -30.75
C SER A 155 -1.73 -0.62 -30.77
N THR A 156 -2.81 -1.17 -30.19
CA THR A 156 -4.13 -0.56 -30.25
C THR A 156 -4.29 0.46 -29.12
N THR A 157 -4.59 1.71 -29.49
CA THR A 157 -4.99 2.75 -28.54
C THR A 157 -6.44 3.15 -28.83
N ARG A 158 -7.31 3.07 -27.82
CA ARG A 158 -8.68 3.59 -27.87
C ARG A 158 -8.88 4.65 -26.80
N THR A 159 -9.54 5.74 -27.16
CA THR A 159 -9.86 6.83 -26.24
C THR A 159 -11.37 7.02 -26.18
N PHE A 160 -11.90 7.01 -24.97
CA PHE A 160 -13.31 7.22 -24.68
C PHE A 160 -13.50 8.53 -23.91
N ILE A 161 -14.58 9.25 -24.19
CA ILE A 161 -15.08 10.35 -23.36
C ILE A 161 -15.98 9.73 -22.30
N ILE A 162 -15.81 10.10 -21.03
CA ILE A 162 -16.62 9.59 -19.92
C ILE A 162 -17.68 10.64 -19.60
N GLY A 163 -18.95 10.34 -19.85
CA GLY A 163 -20.09 11.20 -19.54
C GLY A 163 -20.59 11.04 -18.11
N ASP A 164 -21.85 11.39 -17.91
CA ASP A 164 -22.55 11.28 -16.64
C ASP A 164 -22.92 9.84 -16.30
N ARG A 165 -23.41 9.66 -15.07
CA ARG A 165 -23.92 8.37 -14.62
C ARG A 165 -25.30 8.10 -15.21
N THR A 166 -25.59 6.84 -15.51
CA THR A 166 -26.93 6.44 -15.93
C THR A 166 -27.93 6.58 -14.78
N TYR A 167 -29.19 6.79 -15.11
CA TYR A 167 -30.25 6.89 -14.10
C TYR A 167 -30.50 5.53 -13.44
N GLY A 168 -30.63 5.50 -12.11
CA GLY A 168 -30.85 4.28 -11.32
C GLY A 168 -29.58 3.45 -11.09
N ASN A 169 -28.95 2.95 -12.15
CA ASN A 169 -27.69 2.22 -12.05
C ASN A 169 -26.52 3.21 -12.16
N THR A 170 -25.65 3.27 -11.16
CA THR A 170 -24.54 4.26 -11.09
C THR A 170 -23.43 4.11 -12.17
N ASP A 171 -23.70 3.38 -13.25
CA ASP A 171 -22.86 3.13 -14.42
C ASP A 171 -22.62 4.40 -15.24
N TYR A 172 -21.64 4.40 -16.15
CA TYR A 172 -21.30 5.59 -16.93
C TYR A 172 -21.58 5.42 -18.41
N TYR A 173 -21.98 6.52 -19.05
CA TYR A 173 -21.94 6.64 -20.51
C TYR A 173 -20.50 6.87 -20.98
N LEU A 174 -20.04 6.09 -21.95
CA LEU A 174 -18.75 6.26 -22.64
C LEU A 174 -18.99 6.47 -24.12
N GLN A 175 -18.33 7.45 -24.72
CA GLN A 175 -18.30 7.62 -26.17
C GLN A 175 -16.91 7.28 -26.70
N ASP A 176 -16.81 6.34 -27.65
CA ASP A 176 -15.54 6.09 -28.34
C ASP A 176 -15.24 7.25 -29.30
N LYS A 177 -14.05 7.85 -29.19
CA LYS A 177 -13.65 8.95 -30.08
C LYS A 177 -13.44 8.51 -31.52
N ALA A 178 -13.16 7.22 -31.76
CA ALA A 178 -12.87 6.71 -33.10
C ALA A 178 -14.13 6.58 -33.98
N ASP A 179 -15.20 5.99 -33.44
CA ASP A 179 -16.43 5.71 -34.21
C ASP A 179 -17.66 6.49 -33.71
N GLN A 180 -17.49 7.32 -32.68
CA GLN A 180 -18.52 8.16 -32.05
C GLN A 180 -19.69 7.36 -31.44
N ARG A 181 -19.54 6.04 -31.26
CA ARG A 181 -20.55 5.21 -30.62
C ARG A 181 -20.54 5.38 -29.11
N VAL A 182 -21.74 5.38 -28.53
CA VAL A 182 -21.97 5.51 -27.10
C VAL A 182 -22.30 4.15 -26.49
N TYR A 183 -21.72 3.89 -25.34
CA TYR A 183 -21.82 2.65 -24.57
C TYR A 183 -22.18 2.97 -23.12
N VAL A 184 -22.87 2.05 -22.46
CA VAL A 184 -23.01 2.05 -21.00
C VAL A 184 -22.02 1.04 -20.43
N VAL A 185 -21.18 1.46 -19.49
CA VAL A 185 -20.16 0.59 -18.86
C VAL A 185 -20.26 0.64 -17.35
N ARG A 186 -19.81 -0.45 -16.70
CA ARG A 186 -19.86 -0.55 -15.24
C ARG A 186 -19.10 0.58 -14.54
N ALA A 187 -19.69 1.10 -13.47
CA ALA A 187 -19.14 2.20 -12.68
C ALA A 187 -17.80 1.91 -12.01
N ARG A 188 -17.62 0.66 -11.54
CA ARG A 188 -16.61 0.32 -10.54
C ARG A 188 -15.17 0.53 -11.03
N PRO A 189 -14.74 0.02 -12.20
CA PRO A 189 -13.37 0.22 -12.68
C PRO A 189 -13.02 1.70 -12.86
N LEU A 190 -13.97 2.50 -13.37
CA LEU A 190 -13.78 3.94 -13.59
C LEU A 190 -13.70 4.71 -12.28
N SER A 191 -14.55 4.35 -11.32
CA SER A 191 -14.57 5.00 -10.00
C SER A 191 -13.30 4.71 -9.21
N ASP A 192 -12.75 3.49 -9.29
CA ASP A 192 -11.50 3.14 -8.64
C ASP A 192 -10.31 3.96 -9.17
N MET A 193 -10.27 4.22 -10.47
CA MET A 193 -9.25 5.10 -11.08
C MET A 193 -9.40 6.57 -10.68
N ARG A 194 -10.63 7.09 -10.50
CA ARG A 194 -10.83 8.47 -10.03
C ARG A 194 -10.31 8.69 -8.62
N TYR A 195 -10.32 7.67 -7.78
CA TYR A 195 -9.80 7.69 -6.41
C TYR A 195 -8.52 6.85 -6.25
N ALA A 196 -7.71 6.80 -7.31
CA ALA A 196 -6.56 5.90 -7.41
C ALA A 196 -5.57 6.05 -6.25
N GLU A 197 -5.24 7.29 -5.85
CA GLU A 197 -4.34 7.55 -4.72
C GLU A 197 -4.87 6.98 -3.39
N PHE A 198 -6.18 6.97 -3.20
CA PHE A 198 -6.78 6.45 -1.98
C PHE A 198 -6.96 4.93 -2.03
N ARG A 199 -7.37 4.39 -3.18
CA ARG A 199 -7.76 2.98 -3.32
C ARG A 199 -6.66 2.05 -3.80
N LEU A 200 -5.78 2.54 -4.67
CA LEU A 200 -4.83 1.72 -5.42
C LEU A 200 -3.40 1.85 -4.89
N MET A 201 -3.07 2.94 -4.19
CA MET A 201 -1.72 3.12 -3.65
C MET A 201 -1.40 2.10 -2.55
N ASP A 202 -0.28 1.40 -2.70
CA ASP A 202 0.34 0.60 -1.64
C ASP A 202 0.97 1.54 -0.61
N ARG A 203 0.37 1.57 0.58
CA ARG A 203 0.81 2.43 1.68
C ARG A 203 1.78 1.74 2.62
N ASP A 204 1.95 0.43 2.50
CA ASP A 204 2.77 -0.34 3.45
C ASP A 204 4.26 -0.24 3.07
N LEU A 205 5.11 -0.06 4.08
CA LEU A 205 6.56 -0.01 3.88
C LEU A 205 7.18 -1.41 3.72
N THR A 206 6.48 -2.46 4.15
CA THR A 206 6.94 -3.85 4.12
C THR A 206 5.84 -4.76 3.58
N PRO A 207 6.16 -5.77 2.75
CA PRO A 207 5.14 -6.65 2.17
C PRO A 207 4.76 -7.84 3.06
N PHE A 208 5.50 -8.06 4.15
CA PHE A 208 5.36 -9.24 5.01
C PHE A 208 4.59 -8.92 6.31
N PRO A 209 3.86 -9.91 6.85
CA PRO A 209 3.14 -9.73 8.11
C PRO A 209 4.11 -9.64 9.31
N PRO A 210 3.71 -8.93 10.38
CA PRO A 210 4.52 -8.80 11.60
C PRO A 210 4.89 -10.13 12.29
N THR A 211 4.12 -11.20 12.05
CA THR A 211 4.33 -12.53 12.63
C THR A 211 5.48 -13.28 11.99
N ASP A 212 5.86 -12.91 10.76
CA ASP A 212 7.02 -13.50 10.08
C ASP A 212 8.34 -12.92 10.56
N VAL A 213 8.31 -11.74 11.20
CA VAL A 213 9.51 -11.09 11.74
C VAL A 213 9.94 -11.77 13.05
N GLU A 214 11.17 -12.24 13.08
CA GLU A 214 11.82 -12.83 14.25
C GLU A 214 12.88 -11.92 14.84
N LYS A 215 13.54 -11.16 13.96
CA LYS A 215 14.68 -10.32 14.30
C LYS A 215 14.66 -9.06 13.46
N VAL A 216 14.99 -7.93 14.09
CA VAL A 216 15.31 -6.69 13.39
C VAL A 216 16.72 -6.27 13.75
N VAL A 217 17.46 -5.80 12.75
CA VAL A 217 18.77 -5.18 12.93
C VAL A 217 18.64 -3.71 12.56
N LEU A 218 18.83 -2.86 13.55
CA LEU A 218 18.85 -1.41 13.42
C LEU A 218 20.27 -0.97 13.11
N VAL A 219 20.47 -0.20 12.05
CA VAL A 219 21.79 0.28 11.61
C VAL A 219 21.72 1.78 11.44
N GLY A 220 22.55 2.53 12.18
CA GLY A 220 22.57 3.98 12.12
C GLY A 220 23.75 4.56 12.91
N LYS A 221 24.24 5.73 12.48
CA LYS A 221 25.36 6.45 13.13
C LYS A 221 26.60 5.57 13.40
N GLY A 222 26.93 4.67 12.46
CA GLY A 222 28.07 3.76 12.58
C GLY A 222 27.90 2.61 13.57
N LYS A 223 26.71 2.44 14.18
CA LYS A 223 26.40 1.35 15.12
C LYS A 223 25.32 0.43 14.55
N SER A 224 25.28 -0.81 15.07
CA SER A 224 24.20 -1.76 14.83
C SER A 224 23.64 -2.31 16.13
N ARG A 225 22.32 -2.46 16.21
CA ARG A 225 21.63 -3.10 17.33
C ARG A 225 20.67 -4.18 16.84
N THR A 226 20.74 -5.36 17.45
CA THR A 226 19.86 -6.48 17.13
C THR A 226 18.76 -6.59 18.17
N LEU A 227 17.51 -6.68 17.70
CA LEU A 227 16.34 -6.91 18.55
C LEU A 227 15.60 -8.17 18.09
N TYR A 228 15.25 -9.03 19.04
CA TYR A 228 14.51 -10.26 18.80
C TYR A 228 13.03 -10.10 19.19
N GLN A 229 12.14 -10.56 18.32
CA GLN A 229 10.70 -10.57 18.59
C GLN A 229 10.32 -11.87 19.31
N LEU A 230 9.86 -11.74 20.55
CA LEU A 230 9.40 -12.86 21.36
C LEU A 230 7.87 -12.90 21.40
N ASN A 231 7.31 -14.09 21.63
CA ASN A 231 5.86 -14.32 21.65
C ASN A 231 5.12 -13.79 20.40
N ARG A 232 5.78 -13.80 19.24
CA ARG A 232 5.29 -13.21 17.97
C ARG A 232 3.91 -13.71 17.51
N ARG A 233 3.50 -14.91 17.92
CA ARG A 233 2.19 -15.50 17.57
C ARG A 233 1.03 -14.95 18.42
N THR A 234 1.34 -14.33 19.57
CA THR A 234 0.34 -13.78 20.49
C THR A 234 0.58 -12.29 20.64
N GLN A 235 -0.12 -11.49 19.83
CA GLN A 235 0.15 -10.05 19.71
C GLN A 235 0.09 -9.28 21.04
N SER A 236 -0.79 -9.64 21.96
CA SER A 236 -0.88 -9.01 23.29
C SER A 236 0.34 -9.28 24.17
N LYS A 237 1.01 -10.41 23.98
CA LYS A 237 2.21 -10.84 24.72
C LYS A 237 3.50 -10.61 23.93
N ALA A 238 3.43 -10.11 22.70
CA ALA A 238 4.58 -9.88 21.85
C ALA A 238 5.41 -8.70 22.36
N PHE A 239 6.71 -8.94 22.56
CA PHE A 239 7.66 -7.91 22.98
C PHE A 239 8.99 -8.06 22.22
N TRP A 240 9.80 -7.01 22.34
CA TRP A 240 11.11 -6.92 21.70
C TRP A 240 12.20 -6.91 22.75
N ALA A 241 13.08 -7.90 22.65
CA ALA A 241 14.21 -8.08 23.54
C ALA A 241 15.52 -7.70 22.83
N ASP A 242 16.49 -7.23 23.61
CA ASP A 242 17.83 -6.96 23.11
C ASP A 242 18.59 -8.28 22.95
N GLU A 243 19.56 -8.34 22.05
CA GLU A 243 20.47 -9.47 21.95
C GLU A 243 21.21 -9.77 23.26
N LYS A 244 21.56 -8.72 24.03
CA LYS A 244 22.24 -8.86 25.32
C LYS A 244 21.32 -9.30 26.45
N ASP A 245 20.00 -9.14 26.30
CA ASP A 245 19.00 -9.54 27.29
C ASP A 245 17.76 -10.10 26.58
N ALA A 246 17.89 -11.34 26.12
CA ALA A 246 16.87 -12.05 25.37
C ALA A 246 15.69 -12.54 26.22
N LYS A 247 15.69 -12.29 27.55
CA LYS A 247 14.62 -12.74 28.46
C LYS A 247 13.70 -11.60 28.87
N ARG A 248 14.15 -10.35 28.80
CA ARG A 248 13.35 -9.18 29.21
C ARG A 248 13.10 -8.22 28.05
N GLY A 249 11.83 -8.08 27.70
CA GLY A 249 11.40 -7.06 26.75
C GLY A 249 11.56 -5.66 27.31
N LYS A 250 11.98 -4.70 26.47
CA LYS A 250 11.96 -3.28 26.82
C LYS A 250 10.74 -2.61 26.21
N GLU A 251 9.95 -1.90 27.02
CA GLU A 251 8.76 -1.18 26.55
C GLU A 251 9.13 -0.11 25.51
N LEU A 252 10.31 0.51 25.64
CA LEU A 252 10.86 1.43 24.64
C LEU A 252 10.95 0.80 23.25
N HIS A 253 11.50 -0.43 23.14
CA HIS A 253 11.62 -1.13 21.86
C HIS A 253 10.26 -1.50 21.29
N ARG A 254 9.34 -1.96 22.15
CA ARG A 254 7.97 -2.29 21.76
C ARG A 254 7.24 -1.08 21.19
N SER A 255 7.27 0.04 21.91
CA SER A 255 6.65 1.29 21.49
C SER A 255 7.26 1.80 20.18
N TRP A 256 8.59 1.86 20.10
CA TRP A 256 9.29 2.38 18.92
C TRP A 256 9.06 1.53 17.67
N ILE A 257 9.20 0.20 17.75
CA ILE A 257 8.89 -0.69 16.62
C ILE A 257 7.40 -0.64 16.27
N GLY A 258 6.52 -0.48 17.28
CA GLY A 258 5.10 -0.25 17.07
C GLY A 258 4.82 1.01 16.23
N LYS A 259 5.50 2.12 16.53
CA LYS A 259 5.42 3.36 15.74
C LYS A 259 5.96 3.14 14.31
N LEU A 260 7.10 2.48 14.16
CA LEU A 260 7.69 2.16 12.85
C LEU A 260 6.71 1.36 11.98
N LYS A 261 6.03 0.37 12.57
CA LYS A 261 5.01 -0.44 11.89
C LYS A 261 3.75 0.34 11.51
N ARG A 262 3.47 1.47 12.15
CA ARG A 262 2.34 2.36 11.83
C ARG A 262 2.67 3.39 10.77
N LEU A 263 3.94 3.56 10.40
CA LEU A 263 4.31 4.42 9.28
C LEU A 263 3.66 3.90 7.99
N ARG A 264 3.19 4.84 7.18
CA ARG A 264 2.55 4.59 5.90
C ARG A 264 3.07 5.58 4.87
N ALA A 265 3.19 5.13 3.62
CA ALA A 265 3.47 6.00 2.49
C ALA A 265 2.27 6.96 2.30
N LEU A 266 2.55 8.26 2.30
CA LEU A 266 1.57 9.30 2.00
C LEU A 266 1.63 9.73 0.54
N GLU A 267 2.84 9.85 0.00
CA GLU A 267 3.08 10.25 -1.38
C GLU A 267 4.34 9.57 -1.88
N TYR A 268 4.32 9.07 -3.10
CA TYR A 268 5.48 8.46 -3.74
C TYR A 268 6.24 9.50 -4.54
N THR A 269 7.56 9.45 -4.46
CA THR A 269 8.41 10.23 -5.36
C THR A 269 8.37 9.60 -6.75
N ARG A 270 8.61 10.43 -7.78
CA ARG A 270 8.70 9.91 -9.14
C ARG A 270 9.99 9.09 -9.29
N PRO A 271 9.97 7.93 -9.96
CA PRO A 271 11.17 7.17 -10.25
C PRO A 271 12.24 8.05 -10.92
N GLY A 272 13.48 8.02 -10.39
CA GLY A 272 14.58 8.86 -10.86
C GLY A 272 14.55 10.33 -10.39
N GLN A 273 13.51 10.76 -9.66
CA GLN A 273 13.36 12.13 -9.15
C GLN A 273 13.10 12.12 -7.64
N ALA A 274 14.01 11.50 -6.89
CA ALA A 274 14.01 11.65 -5.44
C ALA A 274 14.40 13.09 -5.05
N PRO A 275 13.85 13.65 -3.95
CA PRO A 275 14.30 14.92 -3.40
C PRO A 275 15.82 14.96 -3.22
N LYS A 276 16.42 16.11 -3.50
CA LYS A 276 17.84 16.35 -3.23
C LYS A 276 18.02 16.54 -1.71
N GLY A 277 19.18 16.14 -1.17
CA GLY A 277 19.48 16.35 0.25
C GLY A 277 18.82 15.36 1.22
N LEU A 278 18.34 14.21 0.74
CA LEU A 278 17.89 13.12 1.61
C LEU A 278 19.08 12.49 2.34
N ARG A 279 19.05 12.52 3.68
CA ARG A 279 20.03 11.87 4.54
C ARG A 279 19.43 10.64 5.25
N PRO A 280 20.13 9.50 5.27
CA PRO A 280 19.70 8.34 6.05
C PRO A 280 19.78 8.62 7.55
N LEU A 281 18.67 8.40 8.26
CA LEU A 281 18.61 8.48 9.72
C LEU A 281 18.88 7.12 10.35
N LEU A 282 18.24 6.08 9.81
CA LEU A 282 18.29 4.72 10.32
C LEU A 282 17.87 3.73 9.22
N GLU A 283 18.60 2.64 9.10
CA GLU A 283 18.22 1.48 8.32
C GLU A 283 17.71 0.38 9.26
N VAL A 284 16.58 -0.23 8.91
CA VAL A 284 15.96 -1.34 9.64
C VAL A 284 15.91 -2.53 8.72
N ARG A 285 16.66 -3.58 9.08
CA ARG A 285 16.71 -4.86 8.35
C ARG A 285 15.86 -5.87 9.08
N TYR A 286 14.90 -6.47 8.39
CA TYR A 286 13.97 -7.46 8.94
C TYR A 286 14.42 -8.87 8.55
N PHE A 287 14.35 -9.79 9.52
CA PHE A 287 14.71 -11.19 9.35
C PHE A 287 13.62 -12.12 9.91
N GLY A 288 13.46 -13.28 9.29
CA GLY A 288 12.54 -14.32 9.69
C GLY A 288 12.89 -15.65 9.04
N ARG A 289 12.73 -16.76 9.77
CA ARG A 289 13.05 -18.12 9.33
C ARG A 289 14.48 -18.22 8.78
N GLY A 290 15.42 -17.55 9.46
CA GLY A 290 16.83 -17.52 9.08
C GLY A 290 17.18 -16.70 7.82
N LYS A 291 16.23 -15.99 7.21
CA LYS A 291 16.46 -15.21 5.98
C LYS A 291 16.10 -13.72 6.17
N ARG A 292 16.69 -12.85 5.34
CA ARG A 292 16.32 -11.43 5.28
C ARG A 292 14.97 -11.29 4.56
N LEU A 293 13.98 -10.70 5.23
CA LEU A 293 12.65 -10.43 4.69
C LEU A 293 12.60 -9.13 3.90
N GLY A 294 13.37 -8.13 4.33
CA GLY A 294 13.50 -6.86 3.61
C GLY A 294 14.11 -5.76 4.46
N THR A 295 14.26 -4.58 3.86
CA THR A 295 14.85 -3.39 4.48
C THR A 295 13.92 -2.18 4.39
N VAL A 296 13.90 -1.36 5.44
CA VAL A 296 13.31 0.00 5.45
C VAL A 296 14.38 1.00 5.88
N THR A 297 14.66 2.00 5.07
CA THR A 297 15.54 3.13 5.40
C THR A 297 14.69 4.37 5.68
N LEU A 298 14.81 4.92 6.89
CA LEU A 298 14.25 6.22 7.25
C LEU A 298 15.19 7.32 6.79
N LEU A 299 14.63 8.35 6.16
CA LEU A 299 15.33 9.45 5.53
C LEU A 299 14.76 10.77 6.03
N ALA A 300 15.61 11.76 6.26
CA ALA A 300 15.21 13.14 6.48
C ALA A 300 15.65 13.99 5.28
N GLU A 301 14.77 14.87 4.83
CA GLU A 301 15.15 15.93 3.92
C GLU A 301 15.87 17.01 4.70
N GLN A 302 17.12 17.28 4.34
CA GLN A 302 17.86 18.40 4.89
C GLN A 302 17.57 19.64 4.05
N THR A 303 17.01 20.69 4.66
CA THR A 303 17.06 22.03 4.09
C THR A 303 18.52 22.48 4.13
N LEU A 304 19.17 22.49 2.97
CA LEU A 304 20.43 23.22 2.81
C LEU A 304 20.06 24.70 2.80
N VAL A 305 20.26 25.39 3.92
CA VAL A 305 20.30 26.85 3.91
C VAL A 305 21.64 27.23 3.26
N PRO A 306 21.66 27.97 2.14
CA PRO A 306 22.91 28.44 1.55
C PRO A 306 23.70 29.24 2.59
N GLY A 307 24.94 28.83 2.89
CA GLY A 307 25.85 29.55 3.78
C GLY A 307 26.04 29.01 5.20
N THR A 308 25.45 27.87 5.59
CA THR A 308 25.70 27.26 6.92
C THR A 308 26.33 25.87 6.82
N VAL A 309 27.52 25.71 7.44
CA VAL A 309 28.26 24.46 7.51
C VAL A 309 27.54 23.50 8.47
N ALA A 310 27.07 22.38 7.92
CA ALA A 310 26.74 21.13 8.59
C ALA A 310 26.34 21.18 10.08
N ALA A 311 25.14 21.69 10.37
CA ALA A 311 24.39 21.30 11.57
C ALA A 311 23.15 20.52 11.12
N VAL A 312 22.84 19.41 11.80
CA VAL A 312 21.55 18.71 11.66
C VAL A 312 20.45 19.76 11.83
N PRO A 313 19.50 19.94 10.88
CA PRO A 313 18.51 20.98 11.02
C PRO A 313 17.66 20.69 12.24
N LYS A 314 17.56 21.66 13.15
CA LYS A 314 16.48 21.75 14.13
C LYS A 314 15.16 21.76 13.33
N GLY A 315 14.59 20.58 13.10
CA GLY A 315 13.35 20.37 12.35
C GLY A 315 13.55 20.04 10.87
N ALA A 316 13.84 18.77 10.55
CA ALA A 316 13.56 18.27 9.20
C ALA A 316 12.09 18.58 8.86
N GLN A 317 11.85 19.32 7.78
CA GLN A 317 10.49 19.70 7.40
C GLN A 317 9.71 18.51 6.83
N THR A 318 10.43 17.56 6.21
CA THR A 318 9.86 16.39 5.57
C THR A 318 10.66 15.13 5.88
N TYR A 319 9.95 14.04 6.14
CA TYR A 319 10.52 12.71 6.34
C TYR A 319 10.11 11.79 5.19
N TYR A 320 11.01 10.91 4.83
CA TYR A 320 10.82 9.91 3.79
C TYR A 320 11.18 8.52 4.31
N ALA A 321 10.65 7.47 3.69
CA ALA A 321 11.16 6.12 3.80
C ALA A 321 11.48 5.57 2.40
N LYS A 322 12.48 4.71 2.30
CA LYS A 322 12.69 3.86 1.13
C LYS A 322 12.76 2.42 1.60
N SER A 323 12.05 1.51 0.95
CA SER A 323 12.11 0.09 1.28
C SER A 323 12.19 -0.77 0.04
N ASP A 324 12.47 -2.06 0.24
CA ASP A 324 12.36 -3.06 -0.83
C ASP A 324 10.93 -3.13 -1.39
N ASN A 325 9.93 -2.80 -0.56
CA ASN A 325 8.53 -2.74 -1.00
C ASN A 325 8.26 -1.54 -1.90
N THR A 326 8.65 -0.33 -1.47
CA THR A 326 8.29 0.93 -2.14
C THR A 326 9.20 1.22 -3.33
N ARG A 327 10.45 0.72 -3.31
CA ARG A 327 11.52 0.88 -4.33
C ARG A 327 12.01 2.31 -4.55
N VAL A 328 11.15 3.30 -4.35
CA VAL A 328 11.43 4.73 -4.37
C VAL A 328 11.19 5.34 -2.98
N PRO A 329 11.78 6.51 -2.68
CA PRO A 329 11.42 7.26 -1.49
C PRO A 329 9.94 7.61 -1.48
N VAL A 330 9.30 7.44 -0.33
CA VAL A 330 7.91 7.81 -0.06
C VAL A 330 7.86 8.79 1.09
N LYS A 331 7.06 9.84 0.97
CA LYS A 331 6.82 10.82 2.01
C LYS A 331 6.03 10.19 3.15
N LEU A 332 6.41 10.51 4.38
CA LEU A 332 5.82 9.98 5.60
C LEU A 332 5.00 11.04 6.34
N SER A 333 4.19 10.60 7.30
CA SER A 333 3.58 11.49 8.29
C SER A 333 4.66 12.22 9.07
N LYS A 334 4.63 13.56 9.04
CA LYS A 334 5.60 14.42 9.74
C LYS A 334 5.64 14.12 11.23
N THR A 335 4.47 14.06 11.88
CA THR A 335 4.34 13.86 13.33
C THR A 335 4.94 12.53 13.75
N LEU A 336 4.49 11.43 13.14
CA LEU A 336 4.91 10.08 13.53
C LEU A 336 6.39 9.83 13.19
N ALA A 337 6.87 10.32 12.03
CA ALA A 337 8.26 10.18 11.65
C ALA A 337 9.20 11.03 12.51
N ALA A 338 8.79 12.25 12.90
CA ALA A 338 9.58 13.10 13.80
C ALA A 338 9.70 12.49 15.21
N GLU A 339 8.64 11.90 15.74
CA GLU A 339 8.71 11.16 17.01
C GLU A 339 9.66 9.97 16.92
N LEU A 340 9.55 9.15 15.87
CA LEU A 340 10.47 8.04 15.63
C LEU A 340 11.92 8.51 15.56
N ALA A 341 12.18 9.60 14.85
CA ALA A 341 13.50 10.17 14.68
C ALA A 341 14.12 10.66 16.00
N LYS A 342 13.33 11.30 16.87
CA LYS A 342 13.77 11.76 18.21
C LYS A 342 14.22 10.62 19.11
N ASP A 343 13.59 9.45 18.99
CA ASP A 343 13.87 8.30 19.85
C ASP A 343 14.93 7.34 19.26
N ILE A 344 15.47 7.61 18.06
CA ILE A 344 16.50 6.76 17.42
C ILE A 344 17.69 6.55 18.36
N ASP A 345 18.24 7.62 18.95
CA ASP A 345 19.43 7.51 19.80
C ASP A 345 19.17 6.68 21.07
N LYS A 346 17.98 6.80 21.65
CA LYS A 346 17.58 6.01 22.82
C LYS A 346 17.43 4.53 22.49
N VAL A 347 16.94 4.22 21.29
CA VAL A 347 16.75 2.83 20.84
C VAL A 347 18.06 2.22 20.34
N MET A 348 19.06 3.03 19.98
CA MET A 348 20.38 2.55 19.55
C MET A 348 21.39 2.37 20.70
N ASN A 349 21.19 3.03 21.86
CA ASN A 349 22.02 2.90 23.07
C ASN A 349 21.48 1.85 24.04
#